data_AF-A0A8J8WD36-F1
#
_entry.id   AF-A0A8J8WD36-F1
#
_cell.length_a   1.000
_cell.length_b   1.000
_cell.length_c   1.000
_cell.angle_alpha   90.00
_cell.angle_beta   90.00
_cell.angle_gamma   90.00
#
_symmetry.space_group_name_H-M   'P 1'
#
loop_
_entity.id
_entity.type
_entity.pdbx_description
1 polymer ?
#
loop_
_entity_poly.entity_id
_entity_poly.type
_entity_poly.pdbx_seq_one_letter_code
_entity_poly.pdbx_strand_id
1 'polypeptide(L)'
;MLWEKIGQRHCLFFHSFTGCDTTSAFFSKGKKSAWEAWNAYVEVTEAFNNFMNHPYMTVTVNCKQFQLLERFTVIIYNKTSNLDSVNEARRELFSQKNRPMEKNPPTQEALLLHTLRAVYQAGIWATSDQCEQKPPTPEGFGWTLESATKTWRPVWSNLPVALRPAANWSSVAAKAPRAEDDAHARRRSGSAPNYAAANVNSLSEK
;
A
#
# COMPACT_ATOMS: atom_id res chain seq x y z
N MET A 1 -30.43 -7.75 6.57
CA MET A 1 -28.96 -7.94 6.50
C MET A 1 -28.29 -6.67 5.96
N LEU A 2 -27.00 -6.41 6.19
CA LEU A 2 -26.35 -5.13 5.81
C LEU A 2 -26.61 -4.77 4.33
N TRP A 3 -26.72 -5.77 3.46
CA TRP A 3 -26.94 -5.68 2.01
C TRP A 3 -28.31 -5.09 1.61
N GLU A 4 -29.33 -5.14 2.46
CA GLU A 4 -30.63 -4.51 2.19
C GLU A 4 -30.62 -3.00 2.44
N LYS A 5 -29.64 -2.50 3.20
CA LYS A 5 -29.53 -1.09 3.58
C LYS A 5 -28.58 -0.28 2.68
N ILE A 6 -27.79 -0.93 1.86
CA ILE A 6 -26.82 -0.29 0.97
C ILE A 6 -27.33 -0.45 -0.47
N GLY A 7 -28.08 0.53 -0.98
CA GLY A 7 -28.72 0.46 -2.32
C GLY A 7 -27.75 0.10 -3.44
N GLN A 8 -28.14 -0.67 -4.46
CA GLN A 8 -27.21 -1.37 -5.39
C GLN A 8 -26.11 -0.52 -6.07
N ARG A 9 -26.25 0.81 -6.14
CA ARG A 9 -25.36 1.70 -6.90
C ARG A 9 -23.94 1.84 -6.33
N HIS A 10 -23.74 1.99 -5.03
CA HIS A 10 -22.39 2.18 -4.45
C HIS A 10 -21.50 0.92 -4.58
N CYS A 11 -22.11 -0.26 -4.78
CA CYS A 11 -21.38 -1.47 -5.17
C CYS A 11 -20.69 -1.35 -6.54
N LEU A 12 -21.24 -0.54 -7.46
CA LEU A 12 -20.64 -0.28 -8.77
C LEU A 12 -19.32 0.48 -8.60
N PHE A 13 -19.32 1.54 -7.79
CA PHE A 13 -18.09 2.27 -7.48
C PHE A 13 -17.09 1.39 -6.70
N PHE A 14 -17.54 0.62 -5.71
CA PHE A 14 -16.67 -0.33 -5.02
C PHE A 14 -16.02 -1.31 -6.01
N HIS A 15 -16.77 -1.79 -6.99
CA HIS A 15 -16.26 -2.71 -8.00
C HIS A 15 -15.19 -2.06 -8.88
N SER A 16 -15.42 -0.85 -9.42
CA SER A 16 -14.40 -0.14 -10.22
C SER A 16 -13.19 0.27 -9.38
N PHE A 17 -13.39 0.71 -8.14
CA PHE A 17 -12.30 1.17 -7.27
C PHE A 17 -11.40 0.02 -6.79
N THR A 18 -11.96 -1.17 -6.55
CA THR A 18 -11.15 -2.34 -6.15
C THR A 18 -10.54 -3.10 -7.33
N GLY A 19 -10.82 -2.67 -8.57
CA GLY A 19 -10.30 -3.23 -9.82
C GLY A 19 -11.37 -3.98 -10.61
N CYS A 20 -11.45 -3.70 -11.90
CA CYS A 20 -12.34 -4.33 -12.88
C CYS A 20 -11.62 -4.43 -14.23
N ASP A 21 -12.34 -4.72 -15.32
CA ASP A 21 -11.70 -4.88 -16.64
C ASP A 21 -11.01 -3.59 -17.15
N THR A 22 -11.45 -2.41 -16.69
CA THR A 22 -10.92 -1.11 -17.12
C THR A 22 -10.08 -0.39 -16.07
N THR A 23 -10.02 -0.90 -14.84
CA THR A 23 -9.27 -0.31 -13.73
C THR A 23 -8.38 -1.34 -13.06
N SER A 24 -7.15 -0.95 -12.71
CA SER A 24 -6.22 -1.84 -12.03
C SER A 24 -6.74 -2.34 -10.68
N ALA A 25 -6.34 -3.54 -10.28
CA ALA A 25 -6.54 -4.02 -8.92
C ALA A 25 -5.38 -3.61 -8.00
N PHE A 26 -5.66 -3.49 -6.70
CA PHE A 26 -4.63 -3.31 -5.68
C PHE A 26 -3.78 -4.59 -5.56
N PHE A 27 -2.46 -4.47 -5.67
CA PHE A 27 -1.56 -5.63 -5.67
C PHE A 27 -1.71 -6.46 -4.40
N SER A 28 -1.89 -7.79 -4.55
CA SER A 28 -2.12 -8.75 -3.47
C SER A 28 -3.39 -8.52 -2.62
N LYS A 29 -4.32 -7.68 -3.09
CA LYS A 29 -5.58 -7.39 -2.40
C LYS A 29 -6.77 -7.80 -3.27
N GLY A 30 -7.57 -8.72 -2.74
CA GLY A 30 -8.78 -9.20 -3.42
C GLY A 30 -10.04 -8.46 -2.97
N LYS A 31 -11.14 -8.65 -3.71
CA LYS A 31 -12.44 -8.06 -3.36
C LYS A 31 -12.94 -8.50 -1.98
N LYS A 32 -12.66 -9.73 -1.56
CA LYS A 32 -12.95 -10.20 -0.19
C LYS A 32 -12.25 -9.36 0.87
N SER A 33 -10.93 -9.12 0.73
CA SER A 33 -10.19 -8.27 1.69
C SER A 33 -10.66 -6.82 1.69
N ALA A 34 -11.03 -6.28 0.52
CA ALA A 34 -11.58 -4.93 0.41
C ALA A 34 -12.99 -4.83 1.03
N TRP A 35 -13.81 -5.87 0.88
CA TRP A 35 -15.12 -5.97 1.51
C TRP A 35 -15.01 -6.03 3.03
N GLU A 36 -14.08 -6.82 3.55
CA GLU A 36 -13.79 -6.86 4.99
C GLU A 36 -13.30 -5.49 5.52
N ALA A 37 -12.49 -4.78 4.75
CA ALA A 37 -12.07 -3.41 5.09
C ALA A 37 -13.26 -2.44 5.11
N TRP A 38 -14.22 -2.60 4.20
CA TRP A 38 -15.40 -1.75 4.15
C TRP A 38 -16.34 -2.01 5.34
N ASN A 39 -16.52 -3.27 5.74
CA ASN A 39 -17.26 -3.57 6.97
C ASN A 39 -16.60 -2.97 8.22
N ALA A 40 -15.28 -2.80 8.22
CA ALA A 40 -14.53 -2.18 9.31
C ALA A 40 -14.52 -0.65 9.25
N TYR A 41 -14.86 -0.05 8.10
CA TYR A 41 -14.85 1.40 7.87
C TYR A 41 -16.01 1.80 6.97
N VAL A 42 -17.19 1.87 7.57
CA VAL A 42 -18.46 2.10 6.87
C VAL A 42 -18.59 3.54 6.36
N GLU A 43 -17.81 4.47 6.88
CA GLU A 43 -17.76 5.89 6.51
C GLU A 43 -17.37 6.09 5.04
N VAL A 44 -16.58 5.18 4.45
CA VAL A 44 -16.23 5.23 3.01
C VAL A 44 -17.47 5.14 2.11
N THR A 45 -18.57 4.59 2.60
CA THR A 45 -19.85 4.52 1.88
C THR A 45 -20.33 5.91 1.46
N GLU A 46 -20.01 6.96 2.23
CA GLU A 46 -20.32 8.34 1.86
C GLU A 46 -19.63 8.73 0.55
N ALA A 47 -18.34 8.40 0.40
CA ALA A 47 -17.60 8.66 -0.83
C ALA A 47 -18.19 7.87 -2.01
N PHE A 48 -18.48 6.58 -1.81
CA PHE A 48 -19.04 5.74 -2.87
C PHE A 48 -20.38 6.29 -3.37
N ASN A 49 -21.29 6.64 -2.46
CA ASN A 49 -22.57 7.25 -2.81
C ASN A 49 -22.39 8.60 -3.52
N ASN A 50 -21.44 9.42 -3.06
CA ASN A 50 -21.19 10.72 -3.66
C ASN A 50 -20.76 10.58 -5.14
N PHE A 51 -19.85 9.65 -5.45
CA PHE A 51 -19.42 9.38 -6.83
C PHE A 51 -20.54 8.79 -7.70
N MET A 52 -21.41 7.96 -7.14
CA MET A 52 -22.55 7.41 -7.88
C MET A 52 -23.64 8.45 -8.16
N ASN A 53 -23.80 9.43 -7.29
CA ASN A 53 -24.77 10.52 -7.47
C ASN A 53 -24.22 11.67 -8.33
N HIS A 54 -22.90 11.78 -8.46
CA HIS A 54 -22.21 12.79 -9.26
C HIS A 54 -21.24 12.10 -10.22
N PRO A 55 -21.75 11.47 -11.30
CA PRO A 55 -20.92 10.77 -12.25
C PRO A 55 -19.91 11.73 -12.89
N TYR A 56 -18.69 11.23 -13.14
CA TYR A 56 -17.59 12.02 -13.72
C TYR A 56 -17.14 13.22 -12.87
N MET A 57 -17.43 13.23 -11.56
CA MET A 57 -16.93 14.27 -10.66
C MET A 57 -15.39 14.32 -10.65
N THR A 58 -14.83 15.53 -10.74
CA THR A 58 -13.38 15.73 -10.58
C THR A 58 -12.96 15.48 -9.14
N VAL A 59 -11.81 14.84 -8.96
CA VAL A 59 -11.27 14.47 -7.64
C VAL A 59 -9.91 15.14 -7.43
N THR A 60 -9.69 15.68 -6.23
CA THR A 60 -8.40 16.22 -5.81
C THR A 60 -8.01 15.61 -4.47
N VAL A 61 -6.73 15.67 -4.11
CA VAL A 61 -6.23 15.11 -2.84
C VAL A 61 -6.88 15.73 -1.59
N ASN A 62 -7.39 16.96 -1.71
CA ASN A 62 -7.96 17.70 -0.59
C ASN A 62 -9.48 17.49 -0.44
N CYS A 63 -10.15 16.82 -1.39
CA CYS A 63 -11.57 16.60 -1.28
C CYS A 63 -11.89 15.49 -0.27
N LYS A 64 -12.99 15.66 0.48
CA LYS A 64 -13.42 14.73 1.52
C LYS A 64 -13.56 13.29 1.00
N GLN A 65 -14.10 13.12 -0.21
CA GLN A 65 -14.32 11.83 -0.83
C GLN A 65 -12.99 11.10 -1.08
N PHE A 66 -11.96 11.81 -1.51
CA PHE A 66 -10.64 11.22 -1.71
C PHE A 66 -9.99 10.85 -0.37
N GLN A 67 -10.10 11.69 0.65
CA GLN A 67 -9.58 11.39 2.00
C GLN A 67 -10.21 10.13 2.60
N LEU A 68 -11.54 9.94 2.42
CA LEU A 68 -12.23 8.71 2.80
C LEU A 68 -11.68 7.48 2.04
N LEU A 69 -11.42 7.61 0.74
CA LEU A 69 -10.82 6.54 -0.07
C LEU A 69 -9.36 6.27 0.30
N GLU A 70 -8.61 7.30 0.68
CA GLU A 70 -7.23 7.19 1.14
C GLU A 70 -7.18 6.37 2.43
N ARG A 71 -8.00 6.73 3.43
CA ARG A 71 -8.16 5.98 4.68
C ARG A 71 -8.62 4.55 4.41
N PHE A 72 -9.62 4.35 3.57
CA PHE A 72 -10.09 3.03 3.18
C PHE A 72 -8.98 2.17 2.57
N THR A 73 -8.15 2.76 1.70
CA THR A 73 -6.98 2.09 1.11
C THR A 73 -5.96 1.71 2.18
N VAL A 74 -5.70 2.56 3.17
CA VAL A 74 -4.85 2.18 4.32
C VAL A 74 -5.39 0.92 5.01
N ILE A 75 -6.69 0.86 5.28
CA ILE A 75 -7.33 -0.27 5.96
C ILE A 75 -7.28 -1.56 5.13
N ILE A 76 -7.39 -1.47 3.79
CA ILE A 76 -7.17 -2.61 2.89
C ILE A 76 -5.75 -3.20 3.08
N TYR A 77 -4.75 -2.34 3.27
CA TYR A 77 -3.35 -2.76 3.40
C TYR A 77 -2.95 -3.15 4.83
N ASN A 78 -3.52 -2.50 5.83
CA ASN A 78 -3.29 -2.72 7.26
C ASN A 78 -4.56 -2.38 8.07
N LYS A 79 -5.39 -3.38 8.36
CA LYS A 79 -6.69 -3.21 9.03
C LYS A 79 -6.60 -2.61 10.44
N THR A 80 -5.45 -2.75 11.10
CA THR A 80 -5.23 -2.24 12.47
C THR A 80 -4.57 -0.86 12.48
N SER A 81 -4.26 -0.29 11.30
CA SER A 81 -3.64 1.03 11.22
C SER A 81 -4.65 2.12 11.57
N ASN A 82 -4.18 3.14 12.29
CA ASN A 82 -4.95 4.36 12.57
C ASN A 82 -4.57 5.54 11.65
N LEU A 83 -3.76 5.28 10.61
CA LEU A 83 -3.29 6.32 9.69
C LEU A 83 -4.32 6.65 8.61
N ASP A 84 -4.48 7.94 8.29
CA ASP A 84 -5.38 8.37 7.22
C ASP A 84 -4.69 8.43 5.86
N SER A 85 -3.38 8.64 5.83
CA SER A 85 -2.64 8.76 4.57
C SER A 85 -2.00 7.46 4.11
N VAL A 86 -2.13 7.16 2.81
CA VAL A 86 -1.42 6.02 2.19
C VAL A 86 0.08 6.23 2.14
N ASN A 87 0.58 7.47 2.09
CA ASN A 87 2.01 7.75 2.13
C ASN A 87 2.60 7.45 3.51
N GLU A 88 1.87 7.78 4.58
CA GLU A 88 2.28 7.45 5.95
C GLU A 88 2.23 5.95 6.20
N ALA A 89 1.14 5.30 5.80
CA ALA A 89 1.04 3.85 5.87
C ALA A 89 2.12 3.17 5.04
N ARG A 90 2.43 3.69 3.85
CA ARG A 90 3.54 3.20 3.02
C ARG A 90 4.88 3.31 3.75
N ARG A 91 5.16 4.44 4.39
CA ARG A 91 6.37 4.65 5.19
C ARG A 91 6.48 3.65 6.34
N GLU A 92 5.41 3.50 7.13
CA GLU A 92 5.37 2.55 8.27
C GLU A 92 5.59 1.11 7.80
N LEU A 93 4.86 0.69 6.76
CA LEU A 93 4.93 -0.67 6.24
C LEU A 93 6.27 -0.97 5.57
N PHE A 94 6.90 0.03 4.95
CA PHE A 94 8.23 -0.09 4.38
C PHE A 94 9.32 -0.30 5.44
N SER A 95 9.14 0.24 6.65
CA SER A 95 10.07 0.03 7.77
C SER A 95 9.97 -1.37 8.40
N GLN A 96 8.99 -2.19 8.02
CA GLN A 96 8.83 -3.56 8.53
C GLN A 96 9.80 -4.52 7.83
N LYS A 97 10.51 -5.36 8.60
CA LYS A 97 11.44 -6.36 8.06
C LYS A 97 10.70 -7.37 7.16
N ASN A 98 11.34 -7.78 6.07
CA ASN A 98 10.87 -8.83 5.14
C ASN A 98 9.55 -8.55 4.41
N ARG A 99 9.13 -7.28 4.28
CA ARG A 99 7.97 -6.92 3.45
C ARG A 99 8.42 -6.49 2.05
N PRO A 100 7.99 -7.20 0.97
CA PRO A 100 8.24 -6.76 -0.39
C PRO A 100 7.59 -5.39 -0.68
N MET A 101 8.26 -4.55 -1.46
CA MET A 101 7.82 -3.19 -1.75
C MET A 101 6.46 -3.14 -2.47
N GLU A 102 6.15 -4.14 -3.28
CA GLU A 102 4.89 -4.27 -4.03
C GLU A 102 3.69 -4.51 -3.11
N LYS A 103 3.92 -5.05 -1.90
CA LYS A 103 2.88 -5.24 -0.88
C LYS A 103 2.58 -3.98 -0.07
N ASN A 104 3.20 -2.85 -0.40
CA ASN A 104 2.88 -1.57 0.21
C ASN A 104 1.69 -0.91 -0.50
N PRO A 105 0.92 -0.05 0.19
CA PRO A 105 -0.14 0.72 -0.46
C PRO A 105 0.45 1.60 -1.58
N PRO A 106 -0.36 1.97 -2.58
CA PRO A 106 0.07 2.90 -3.63
C PRO A 106 0.54 4.23 -3.04
N THR A 107 1.28 5.02 -3.82
CA THR A 107 1.51 6.43 -3.47
C THR A 107 0.19 7.20 -3.54
N GLN A 108 0.07 8.33 -2.83
CA GLN A 108 -1.14 9.16 -2.88
C GLN A 108 -1.49 9.60 -4.32
N GLU A 109 -0.48 9.93 -5.13
CA GLU A 109 -0.69 10.28 -6.54
C GLU A 109 -1.22 9.10 -7.36
N ALA A 110 -0.60 7.91 -7.24
CA ALA A 110 -1.07 6.73 -7.95
C ALA A 110 -2.50 6.36 -7.54
N LEU A 111 -2.84 6.55 -6.25
CA LEU A 111 -4.20 6.38 -5.75
C LEU A 111 -5.17 7.42 -6.32
N LEU A 112 -4.76 8.68 -6.47
CA LEU A 112 -5.58 9.73 -7.09
C LEU A 112 -5.89 9.39 -8.55
N LEU A 113 -4.87 9.05 -9.34
CA LEU A 113 -5.04 8.65 -10.74
C LEU A 113 -5.94 7.41 -10.86
N HIS A 114 -5.77 6.44 -9.97
CA HIS A 114 -6.63 5.25 -9.90
C HIS A 114 -8.08 5.60 -9.53
N THR A 115 -8.27 6.50 -8.57
CA THR A 115 -9.60 7.00 -8.17
C THR A 115 -10.30 7.67 -9.33
N LEU A 116 -9.61 8.55 -10.08
CA LEU A 116 -10.17 9.22 -11.25
C LEU A 116 -10.66 8.22 -12.31
N ARG A 117 -9.88 7.16 -12.58
CA ARG A 117 -10.30 6.09 -13.51
C ARG A 117 -11.51 5.32 -12.99
N ALA A 118 -11.54 5.03 -11.69
CA ALA A 118 -12.66 4.35 -11.04
C ALA A 118 -13.95 5.19 -11.07
N VAL A 119 -13.84 6.51 -10.87
CA VAL A 119 -14.96 7.46 -11.00
C VAL A 119 -15.48 7.49 -12.43
N TYR A 120 -14.60 7.55 -13.41
CA TYR A 120 -14.99 7.56 -14.82
C TYR A 120 -15.74 6.28 -15.20
N GLN A 121 -15.19 5.11 -14.85
CA GLN A 121 -15.83 3.82 -15.11
C GLN A 121 -17.19 3.71 -14.39
N ALA A 122 -17.24 4.10 -13.11
CA ALA A 122 -18.48 4.08 -12.35
C ALA A 122 -19.51 5.08 -12.90
N GLY A 123 -19.09 6.21 -13.46
CA GLY A 123 -19.96 7.19 -14.10
C GLY A 123 -20.69 6.62 -15.33
N ILE A 124 -19.99 5.79 -16.12
CA ILE A 124 -20.61 5.06 -17.24
C ILE A 124 -21.70 4.13 -16.72
N TRP A 125 -21.43 3.36 -15.67
CA TRP A 125 -22.44 2.47 -15.08
C TRP A 125 -23.56 3.23 -14.36
N ALA A 126 -23.26 4.37 -13.74
CA ALA A 126 -24.23 5.19 -13.04
C ALA A 126 -25.29 5.77 -13.97
N THR A 127 -24.93 5.97 -15.24
CA THR A 127 -25.78 6.59 -16.27
C THR A 127 -26.29 5.58 -17.31
N SER A 128 -26.16 4.28 -17.05
CA SER A 128 -26.53 3.23 -18.03
C SER A 128 -28.04 3.09 -18.25
N ASP A 129 -28.85 3.74 -17.42
CA ASP A 129 -30.31 3.85 -17.56
C ASP A 129 -30.74 4.91 -18.58
N GLN A 130 -29.82 5.78 -19.02
CA GLN A 130 -30.09 6.80 -20.02
C GLN A 130 -30.15 6.18 -21.43
N CYS A 131 -31.19 6.51 -22.20
CA CYS A 131 -31.34 6.01 -23.57
C CYS A 131 -30.18 6.37 -24.50
N GLU A 132 -29.51 7.50 -24.25
CA GLU A 132 -28.32 7.94 -24.99
C GLU A 132 -27.28 8.44 -23.97
N GLN A 133 -26.20 7.67 -23.79
CA GLN A 133 -25.10 8.08 -22.91
C GLN A 133 -24.13 9.01 -23.67
N LYS A 134 -23.78 10.13 -23.04
CA LYS A 134 -22.76 11.08 -23.54
C LYS A 134 -21.65 11.24 -22.51
N PRO A 135 -20.81 10.21 -22.28
CA PRO A 135 -19.71 10.32 -21.33
C PRO A 135 -18.73 11.43 -21.80
N PRO A 136 -18.11 12.17 -20.87
CA PRO A 136 -17.06 13.11 -21.20
C PRO A 136 -15.85 12.36 -21.77
N THR A 137 -14.89 13.09 -22.33
CA THR A 137 -13.59 12.51 -22.69
C THR A 137 -12.92 11.86 -21.45
N PRO A 138 -12.24 10.71 -21.59
CA PRO A 138 -11.48 10.12 -20.50
C PRO A 138 -10.19 10.91 -20.17
N GLU A 139 -9.80 11.86 -21.01
CA GLU A 139 -8.70 12.79 -20.71
C GLU A 139 -8.96 13.53 -19.40
N GLY A 140 -7.96 13.56 -18.51
CA GLY A 140 -8.10 14.14 -17.17
C GLY A 140 -8.68 13.18 -16.12
N PHE A 141 -9.24 12.03 -16.52
CA PHE A 141 -9.65 10.95 -15.60
C PHE A 141 -8.56 9.90 -15.38
N GLY A 142 -7.29 10.33 -15.39
CA GLY A 142 -6.15 9.42 -15.29
C GLY A 142 -5.83 8.68 -16.59
N TRP A 143 -6.32 9.19 -17.73
CA TRP A 143 -5.98 8.76 -19.09
C TRP A 143 -5.43 9.93 -19.90
N THR A 144 -4.61 9.61 -20.91
CA THR A 144 -4.13 10.55 -21.92
C THR A 144 -4.24 9.92 -23.31
N LEU A 145 -4.47 10.74 -24.33
CA LEU A 145 -4.57 10.29 -25.71
C LEU A 145 -3.19 10.25 -26.36
N GLU A 146 -2.73 9.07 -26.75
CA GLU A 146 -1.52 8.94 -27.54
C GLU A 146 -1.79 9.34 -28.99
N SER A 147 -1.32 10.53 -29.39
CA SER A 147 -1.66 11.13 -30.70
C SER A 147 -1.27 10.26 -31.90
N ALA A 148 -0.17 9.51 -31.79
CA ALA A 148 0.34 8.66 -32.86
C ALA A 148 -0.58 7.46 -33.17
N THR A 149 -1.08 6.81 -32.12
CA THR A 149 -1.90 5.60 -32.25
C THR A 149 -3.40 5.88 -32.14
N LYS A 150 -3.76 7.08 -31.70
CA LYS A 150 -5.13 7.48 -31.31
C LYS A 150 -5.73 6.53 -30.26
N THR A 151 -4.90 6.01 -29.37
CA THR A 151 -5.32 5.12 -28.28
C THR A 151 -5.21 5.81 -26.93
N TRP A 152 -6.11 5.46 -26.01
CA TRP A 152 -6.07 5.94 -24.63
C TRP A 152 -5.07 5.12 -23.84
N ARG A 153 -4.14 5.80 -23.16
CA ARG A 153 -3.19 5.17 -22.24
C ARG A 153 -3.40 5.69 -20.82
N PRO A 154 -3.27 4.83 -19.80
CA PRO A 154 -3.37 5.28 -18.42
C PRO A 154 -2.16 6.15 -18.09
N VAL A 155 -2.41 7.25 -17.39
CA VAL A 155 -1.35 8.04 -16.78
C VAL A 155 -0.88 7.29 -15.53
N TRP A 156 0.39 6.90 -15.51
CA TRP A 156 0.99 6.11 -14.42
C TRP A 156 1.47 6.99 -13.25
N SER A 157 2.02 8.16 -13.56
CA SER A 157 2.62 9.11 -12.61
C SER A 157 2.76 10.47 -13.31
N ASN A 158 2.46 11.57 -12.61
CA ASN A 158 2.87 12.92 -13.03
C ASN A 158 4.13 13.38 -12.28
N LEU A 159 4.57 12.63 -11.27
CA LEU A 159 5.87 12.87 -10.65
C LEU A 159 7.01 12.62 -11.66
N PRO A 160 8.09 13.42 -11.60
CA PRO A 160 9.28 13.13 -12.36
C PRO A 160 9.76 11.72 -12.02
N VAL A 161 10.23 10.98 -13.03
CA VAL A 161 10.89 9.69 -12.83
C VAL A 161 11.97 9.92 -11.78
N ALA A 162 11.93 9.15 -10.69
CA ALA A 162 12.97 9.22 -9.67
C ALA A 162 14.32 9.15 -10.37
N LEU A 163 15.11 10.21 -10.23
CA LEU A 163 16.45 10.25 -10.80
C LEU A 163 17.14 8.96 -10.39
N ARG A 164 17.76 8.26 -11.37
CA ARG A 164 18.62 7.12 -11.05
C ARG A 164 19.52 7.55 -9.89
N PRO A 165 19.76 6.68 -8.88
CA PRO A 165 20.64 7.05 -7.79
C PRO A 165 21.89 7.67 -8.40
N ALA A 166 22.16 8.94 -8.08
CA ALA A 166 23.45 9.52 -8.43
C ALA A 166 24.48 8.51 -7.92
N ALA A 167 25.49 8.22 -8.75
CA ALA A 167 26.50 7.18 -8.49
C ALA A 167 27.32 7.42 -7.19
N ASN A 168 26.94 8.38 -6.35
CA ASN A 168 27.58 8.77 -5.11
C ASN A 168 26.89 8.25 -3.84
N TRP A 169 25.81 7.46 -3.90
CA TRP A 169 25.23 6.87 -2.67
C TRP A 169 26.25 6.02 -1.89
N SER A 170 27.27 5.49 -2.58
CA SER A 170 28.36 4.72 -1.98
C SER A 170 29.32 5.51 -1.07
N SER A 171 29.24 6.86 -1.00
CA SER A 171 30.18 7.65 -0.18
C SER A 171 29.65 8.09 1.18
N VAL A 172 28.38 7.82 1.53
CA VAL A 172 27.83 8.17 2.86
C VAL A 172 27.81 6.98 3.82
N ALA A 173 28.06 5.76 3.33
CA ALA A 173 28.24 4.57 4.16
C ALA A 173 29.72 4.36 4.54
N ALA A 174 30.36 5.36 5.15
CA ALA A 174 31.71 5.20 5.70
C ALA A 174 31.81 5.80 7.10
N LYS A 175 31.97 4.88 8.07
CA LYS A 175 32.38 5.02 9.48
C LYS A 175 31.28 5.01 10.54
N ALA A 176 30.73 3.82 10.79
CA ALA A 176 30.64 3.35 12.16
C ALA A 176 31.97 2.64 12.50
N PRO A 177 32.71 3.03 13.55
CA PRO A 177 33.92 2.31 13.94
C PRO A 177 33.56 0.91 14.44
N ARG A 178 34.23 -0.11 13.88
CA ARG A 178 34.25 -1.48 14.38
C ARG A 178 34.89 -1.46 15.77
N ALA A 179 34.27 -2.10 16.75
CA ALA A 179 34.96 -2.50 17.97
C ALA A 179 36.05 -3.50 17.57
N GLU A 180 37.31 -3.14 17.79
CA GLU A 180 38.45 -4.03 17.61
C GLU A 180 38.55 -4.97 18.81
N ASP A 181 38.66 -6.27 18.52
CA ASP A 181 38.98 -7.33 19.48
C ASP A 181 40.45 -7.17 19.92
N ASP A 182 40.68 -6.70 21.14
CA ASP A 182 42.00 -6.68 21.76
C ASP A 182 42.32 -8.06 22.38
N ALA A 183 43.06 -8.87 21.64
CA ALA A 183 43.77 -10.03 22.15
C ALA A 183 45.28 -9.85 21.97
N HIS A 184 46.01 -9.46 23.03
CA HIS A 184 47.41 -9.88 23.22
C HIS A 184 47.94 -9.77 24.68
N ALA A 185 48.14 -10.95 25.27
CA ALA A 185 49.31 -11.41 26.01
C ALA A 185 50.01 -10.51 27.06
N ARG A 186 49.96 -10.95 28.33
CA ARG A 186 51.09 -10.82 29.28
C ARG A 186 51.35 -12.13 30.03
N ARG A 187 52.64 -12.50 30.09
CA ARG A 187 53.20 -13.71 30.73
C ARG A 187 53.32 -13.58 32.25
N ARG A 188 53.09 -14.72 32.93
CA ARG A 188 53.72 -15.32 34.13
C ARG A 188 54.07 -14.46 35.37
N SER A 189 53.37 -14.75 36.46
CA SER A 189 53.89 -15.20 37.78
C SER A 189 52.65 -15.77 38.51
N GLY A 190 52.60 -16.89 39.23
CA GLY A 190 53.57 -17.66 39.98
C GLY A 190 52.95 -17.85 41.37
N SER A 191 52.18 -18.92 41.59
CA SER A 191 51.97 -19.57 42.91
C SER A 191 51.02 -20.78 42.76
N ALA A 192 51.50 -21.96 43.13
CA ALA A 192 50.68 -23.10 43.55
C ALA A 192 50.72 -23.12 45.09
N PRO A 193 49.75 -23.75 45.80
CA PRO A 193 49.82 -25.21 45.94
C PRO A 193 48.47 -25.96 46.09
N ASN A 194 48.56 -27.28 45.84
CA ASN A 194 47.91 -28.46 46.48
C ASN A 194 46.39 -28.44 46.74
N TYR A 195 45.62 -29.49 46.42
CA TYR A 195 45.75 -30.85 46.97
C TYR A 195 45.22 -31.95 46.02
N ALA A 196 45.79 -33.14 46.21
CA ALA A 196 45.43 -34.41 45.61
C ALA A 196 44.05 -34.93 46.07
N ALA A 197 43.39 -35.73 45.22
CA ALA A 197 43.16 -37.16 45.43
C ALA A 197 41.90 -37.65 44.68
N ALA A 198 42.02 -38.86 44.18
CA ALA A 198 41.04 -39.60 43.39
C ALA A 198 39.75 -39.92 44.16
N ASN A 199 38.66 -40.16 43.44
CA ASN A 199 38.12 -41.52 43.40
C ASN A 199 37.24 -41.79 42.19
N VAL A 200 37.41 -43.01 41.69
CA VAL A 200 36.62 -43.70 40.68
C VAL A 200 35.45 -44.36 41.42
N ASN A 201 34.24 -44.33 40.85
CA ASN A 201 33.41 -45.54 40.71
C ASN A 201 32.16 -45.31 39.88
N SER A 202 32.11 -46.10 38.81
CA SER A 202 30.92 -46.65 38.16
C SER A 202 29.85 -47.11 39.15
N LEU A 203 28.58 -47.08 38.72
CA LEU A 203 27.75 -48.29 38.59
C LEU A 203 26.44 -48.00 37.84
N SER A 204 26.06 -48.99 37.06
CA SER A 204 24.97 -49.10 36.11
C SER A 204 23.70 -49.70 36.72
N GLU A 205 22.60 -49.61 35.95
CA GLU A 205 21.40 -50.48 35.91
C GLU A 205 20.36 -50.39 37.05
N LYS A 206 19.16 -49.92 36.70
CA LYS A 206 18.05 -50.74 36.17
C LYS A 206 17.07 -49.89 35.36
#